data_AF-A0A972KD10-F1
#
_entry.id   AF-A0A972KD10-F1
#
_cell.length_a   1.000
_cell.length_b   1.000
_cell.length_c   1.000
_cell.angle_alpha   90.00
_cell.angle_beta   90.00
_cell.angle_gamma   90.00
#
_symmetry.space_group_name_H-M   'P 1'
#
loop_
_entity.id
_entity.type
_entity.pdbx_description
1 polymer ?
#
loop_
_entity_poly.entity_id
_entity_poly.type
_entity_poly.pdbx_seq_one_letter_code
_entity_poly.pdbx_strand_id
1 'polypeptide(L)'
;MNLRDAAALAVDQLSAAPSTTAMTATALRQRLETIVMDGALRLHYDQHPDVRPTLAEVAHALARQDGSPLAARPELIQAAAQAVIARRPNADADDVLLWAEAQLEMSA
;
A
#
# COMPACT_ATOMS: atom_id res chain seq x y z
N MET A 1 3.98 16.35 -23.68
CA MET A 1 3.59 14.95 -23.93
C MET A 1 2.29 14.70 -23.20
N ASN A 2 1.21 14.36 -23.90
CA ASN A 2 -0.08 14.05 -23.27
C ASN A 2 -0.23 12.54 -23.01
N LEU A 3 -1.27 12.11 -22.31
CA LEU A 3 -1.49 10.69 -21.97
C LEU A 3 -1.63 9.79 -23.21
N ARG A 4 -2.23 10.30 -24.28
CA ARG A 4 -2.39 9.57 -25.55
C ARG A 4 -1.03 9.35 -26.21
N ASP A 5 -0.18 10.37 -26.25
CA ASP A 5 1.17 10.28 -26.80
C ASP A 5 2.03 9.29 -25.99
N ALA A 6 1.92 9.35 -24.66
CA ALA A 6 2.63 8.44 -23.76
C ALA A 6 2.17 6.98 -23.95
N ALA A 7 0.86 6.74 -24.11
CA ALA A 7 0.32 5.42 -24.36
C ALA A 7 0.73 4.86 -25.74
N ALA A 8 0.75 5.71 -26.77
CA ALA A 8 1.25 5.33 -28.10
C ALA A 8 2.73 4.94 -28.02
N LEU A 9 3.56 5.75 -27.35
CA LEU A 9 4.98 5.45 -27.16
C LEU A 9 5.19 4.14 -26.37
N ALA A 10 4.41 3.88 -25.32
CA ALA A 10 4.52 2.65 -24.53
C ALA A 10 4.18 1.39 -25.34
N VAL A 11 3.20 1.47 -26.24
CA VAL A 11 2.83 0.36 -27.13
C VAL A 11 3.88 0.18 -28.22
N ASP A 12 4.22 1.27 -28.92
CA ASP A 12 5.04 1.21 -30.14
C ASP A 12 6.52 0.98 -29.84
N GLN A 13 7.04 1.52 -28.74
CA GLN A 13 8.47 1.47 -28.41
C GLN A 13 8.80 0.46 -27.31
N LEU A 14 7.87 0.21 -26.39
CA LEU A 14 8.14 -0.65 -25.22
C LEU A 14 7.38 -1.99 -25.26
N SER A 15 6.56 -2.23 -26.29
CA SER A 15 5.71 -3.43 -26.39
C SER A 15 4.86 -3.67 -25.15
N ALA A 16 4.49 -2.61 -24.42
CA ALA A 16 3.82 -2.71 -23.12
C ALA A 16 2.41 -3.34 -23.22
N ALA A 17 1.79 -3.28 -24.40
CA ALA A 17 0.53 -3.93 -24.71
C ALA A 17 0.38 -4.13 -26.23
N PRO A 18 -0.54 -5.00 -26.71
CA PRO A 18 -0.78 -5.21 -28.14
C PRO A 18 -1.36 -4.00 -28.89
N SER A 19 -1.99 -3.05 -28.19
CA SER A 19 -2.50 -1.79 -28.74
C SER A 19 -2.80 -0.79 -27.62
N THR A 20 -2.94 0.49 -27.99
CA THR A 20 -3.35 1.55 -27.06
C THR A 20 -4.74 1.31 -26.47
N THR A 21 -5.65 0.72 -27.25
CA THR A 21 -6.98 0.28 -26.78
C THR A 21 -6.87 -0.81 -25.73
N ALA A 22 -6.05 -1.85 -25.98
CA ALA A 22 -5.85 -2.95 -25.03
C ALA A 22 -5.20 -2.47 -23.71
N MET A 23 -4.25 -1.53 -23.82
CA MET A 23 -3.64 -0.87 -22.67
C MET A 23 -4.68 -0.10 -21.86
N THR A 24 -5.50 0.73 -22.52
CA THR A 24 -6.54 1.54 -21.87
C THR A 24 -7.59 0.68 -21.18
N ALA A 25 -8.07 -0.38 -21.85
CA ALA A 25 -9.03 -1.32 -21.27
C ALA A 25 -8.46 -2.03 -20.04
N THR A 26 -7.18 -2.40 -20.07
CA THR A 26 -6.49 -3.02 -18.93
C THR A 26 -6.32 -2.06 -17.77
N ALA A 27 -5.87 -0.84 -18.02
CA ALA A 27 -5.75 0.19 -16.99
C ALA A 27 -7.10 0.52 -16.36
N LEU A 28 -8.16 0.64 -17.17
CA LEU A 28 -9.52 0.89 -16.67
C LEU A 28 -10.01 -0.26 -15.79
N ARG A 29 -9.83 -1.52 -16.24
CA ARG A 29 -10.21 -2.70 -15.46
C ARG A 29 -9.51 -2.73 -14.12
N GLN A 30 -8.18 -2.57 -14.10
CA GLN A 30 -7.39 -2.52 -12.87
C GLN A 30 -7.89 -1.41 -11.94
N ARG A 31 -8.19 -0.22 -12.49
CA ARG A 31 -8.70 0.89 -11.69
C ARG A 31 -10.08 0.59 -11.10
N LEU A 32 -10.97 -0.03 -11.87
CA LEU A 32 -12.29 -0.44 -11.40
C LEU A 32 -12.18 -1.52 -10.31
N GLU A 33 -11.31 -2.51 -10.50
CA GLU A 33 -11.03 -3.55 -9.49
C GLU A 33 -10.56 -2.91 -8.18
N THR A 34 -9.60 -1.98 -8.22
CA THR A 34 -9.15 -1.26 -7.02
C THR A 34 -10.30 -0.51 -6.33
N ILE A 35 -11.12 0.22 -7.08
CA ILE A 35 -12.25 0.99 -6.53
C ILE A 35 -13.27 0.06 -5.88
N VAL A 36 -13.61 -1.05 -6.53
CA VAL A 36 -14.59 -2.01 -6.04
C VAL A 36 -14.07 -2.72 -4.79
N MET A 37 -12.80 -3.14 -4.76
CA MET A 37 -12.20 -3.79 -3.58
C MET A 37 -12.12 -2.85 -2.38
N ASP A 38 -11.68 -1.61 -2.58
CA ASP A 38 -11.62 -0.60 -1.53
C ASP A 38 -13.02 -0.25 -0.98
N GLY A 39 -14.02 -0.13 -1.87
CA GLY A 39 -15.42 0.03 -1.49
C GLY A 39 -15.98 -1.15 -0.69
N ALA A 40 -15.73 -2.38 -1.15
CA ALA A 40 -16.20 -3.59 -0.49
C ALA A 40 -15.55 -3.76 0.89
N LEU A 41 -14.26 -3.46 1.02
CA LEU A 41 -13.54 -3.56 2.29
C LEU A 41 -14.03 -2.54 3.31
N ARG A 42 -14.26 -1.28 2.89
CA ARG A 42 -14.88 -0.27 3.75
C ARG A 42 -16.26 -0.71 4.25
N LEU A 43 -17.12 -1.18 3.35
CA LEU A 43 -18.43 -1.68 3.72
C LEU A 43 -18.36 -2.84 4.71
N HIS A 44 -17.40 -3.76 4.50
CA HIS A 44 -17.18 -4.89 5.40
C HIS A 44 -16.77 -4.42 6.80
N TYR A 45 -15.86 -3.45 6.92
CA TYR A 45 -15.46 -2.91 8.22
C TYR A 45 -16.53 -2.04 8.89
N ASP A 46 -17.40 -1.39 8.12
CA ASP A 46 -18.56 -0.69 8.69
C ASP A 46 -19.56 -1.70 9.29
N GLN A 47 -19.73 -2.87 8.68
CA GLN A 47 -20.61 -3.94 9.16
C GLN A 47 -19.99 -4.79 10.28
N HIS A 48 -18.67 -4.95 10.26
CA HIS A 48 -17.90 -5.74 11.21
C HIS A 48 -16.72 -4.91 11.74
N PRO A 49 -16.95 -3.96 12.67
CA PRO A 49 -15.88 -3.08 13.15
C PRO A 49 -14.77 -3.81 13.89
N ASP A 50 -15.09 -4.95 14.50
CA ASP A 50 -14.21 -5.78 15.31
C ASP A 50 -13.15 -6.54 14.49
N VAL A 51 -13.38 -6.75 13.19
CA VAL A 51 -12.41 -7.43 12.31
C VAL A 51 -11.48 -6.46 11.59
N ARG A 52 -11.62 -5.15 11.82
CA ARG A 52 -10.73 -4.16 11.23
C ARG A 52 -9.33 -4.28 11.85
N PRO A 53 -8.27 -4.54 11.05
CA PRO A 53 -6.93 -4.66 11.58
C PRO A 53 -6.44 -3.32 12.11
N THR A 54 -5.66 -3.39 13.18
CA THR A 54 -4.91 -2.25 13.71
C THR A 54 -3.81 -1.85 12.73
N LEU A 55 -3.36 -0.58 12.81
CA LEU A 55 -2.27 -0.10 11.95
C LEU A 55 -0.98 -0.92 12.14
N ALA A 56 -0.71 -1.38 13.36
CA ALA A 56 0.44 -2.23 13.65
C ALA A 56 0.33 -3.61 12.97
N GLU A 57 -0.86 -4.22 12.94
CA GLU A 57 -1.08 -5.49 12.24
C GLU A 57 -0.90 -5.33 10.72
N VAL A 58 -1.38 -4.23 10.14
CA VAL A 58 -1.17 -3.93 8.72
C VAL A 58 0.32 -3.71 8.42
N ALA A 59 1.03 -2.92 9.23
CA ALA A 59 2.47 -2.69 9.07
C ALA A 59 3.29 -3.97 9.25
N HIS A 60 2.92 -4.82 10.20
CA HIS A 60 3.58 -6.12 10.39
C HIS A 60 3.34 -7.06 9.20
N ALA A 61 2.11 -7.09 8.65
CA ALA A 61 1.81 -7.86 7.45
C ALA A 61 2.62 -7.36 6.24
N LEU A 62 2.75 -6.04 6.08
CA LEU A 62 3.56 -5.43 5.02
C LEU A 62 5.05 -5.79 5.17
N ALA A 63 5.62 -5.63 6.38
CA ALA A 63 6.99 -6.03 6.65
C ALA A 63 7.25 -7.51 6.31
N ARG A 64 6.29 -8.40 6.59
CA ARG A 64 6.37 -9.81 6.22
C ARG A 64 6.31 -10.02 4.71
N GLN A 65 5.41 -9.31 4.02
CA GLN A 65 5.27 -9.39 2.57
C GLN A 65 6.57 -8.98 1.85
N ASP A 66 7.24 -7.95 2.37
CA ASP A 66 8.44 -7.38 1.77
C ASP A 66 9.74 -8.05 2.25
N GLY A 67 9.66 -9.01 3.17
CA GLY A 67 10.82 -9.69 3.74
C GLY A 67 11.70 -8.78 4.61
N SER A 68 11.14 -7.74 5.19
CA SER A 68 11.85 -6.78 6.04
C SER A 68 12.33 -7.44 7.35
N PRO A 69 13.54 -7.10 7.86
CA PRO A 69 13.99 -7.51 9.20
C PRO A 69 13.02 -7.12 10.32
N LEU A 70 12.22 -6.06 10.13
CA LEU A 70 11.20 -5.64 11.09
C LEU A 70 10.10 -6.69 11.30
N ALA A 71 9.88 -7.59 10.35
CA ALA A 71 8.94 -8.69 10.49
C ALA A 71 9.26 -9.60 11.69
N ALA A 72 10.52 -9.66 12.13
CA ALA A 72 10.93 -10.41 13.31
C ALA A 72 10.77 -9.64 14.63
N ARG A 73 10.32 -8.37 14.59
CA ARG A 73 10.22 -7.46 15.74
C ARG A 73 8.83 -6.81 15.86
N PRO A 74 7.75 -7.60 16.01
CA PRO A 74 6.38 -7.08 16.08
C PRO A 74 6.17 -6.06 17.20
N GLU A 75 6.88 -6.19 18.33
CA GLU A 75 6.85 -5.25 19.44
C GLU A 75 7.35 -3.84 19.06
N LEU A 76 8.36 -3.76 18.20
CA LEU A 76 8.87 -2.49 17.71
C LEU A 76 7.89 -1.84 16.74
N ILE A 77 7.28 -2.62 15.86
CA ILE A 77 6.22 -2.15 14.96
C ILE A 77 5.02 -1.63 15.76
N GLN A 78 4.63 -2.34 16.83
CA GLN A 78 3.56 -1.91 17.72
C GLN A 78 3.86 -0.55 18.38
N ALA A 79 5.06 -0.40 18.95
CA ALA A 79 5.49 0.86 19.56
C ALA A 79 5.57 2.00 18.53
N ALA A 80 6.07 1.72 17.33
CA ALA A 80 6.12 2.67 16.24
C ALA A 80 4.72 3.13 15.81
N ALA A 81 3.78 2.21 15.63
CA ALA A 81 2.41 2.52 15.24
C ALA A 81 1.74 3.46 16.26
N GLN A 82 1.90 3.19 17.56
CA GLN A 82 1.39 4.06 18.62
C GLN A 82 2.01 5.46 18.56
N ALA A 83 3.34 5.54 18.39
CA ALA A 83 4.07 6.80 18.32
C ALA A 83 3.71 7.65 17.09
N VAL A 84 3.45 7.00 15.96
CA VAL A 84 3.08 7.65 14.69
C VAL A 84 1.62 8.12 14.74
N ILE A 85 0.67 7.27 15.17
CA ILE A 85 -0.75 7.64 15.29
C ILE A 85 -0.94 8.87 16.19
N ALA A 86 -0.20 8.93 17.30
CA ALA A 86 -0.27 10.06 18.24
C ALA A 86 0.13 11.41 17.61
N ARG A 87 0.93 11.41 16.54
CA ARG A 87 1.42 12.62 15.86
C ARG A 87 0.74 12.87 14.52
N ARG A 88 0.40 11.80 13.81
CA ARG A 88 -0.21 11.82 12.48
C ARG A 88 -1.37 10.83 12.45
N PRO A 89 -2.61 11.29 12.73
CA PRO A 89 -3.79 10.43 12.76
C PRO A 89 -4.10 9.73 11.42
N ASN A 90 -3.61 10.29 10.31
CA ASN A 90 -3.78 9.75 8.95
C ASN A 90 -2.52 9.03 8.45
N ALA A 91 -1.73 8.46 9.37
CA ALA A 91 -0.56 7.67 9.00
C ALA A 91 -0.96 6.31 8.43
N ASP A 92 -0.12 5.79 7.54
CA ASP A 92 -0.24 4.46 6.95
C ASP A 92 0.85 3.51 7.45
N ALA A 93 0.86 2.29 6.92
CA ALA A 93 1.80 1.26 7.31
C ALA A 93 3.25 1.63 6.97
N ASP A 94 3.47 2.30 5.84
CA ASP A 94 4.81 2.74 5.41
C ASP A 94 5.37 3.78 6.39
N ASP A 95 4.55 4.72 6.86
CA ASP A 95 4.95 5.67 7.91
C ASP A 95 5.39 4.96 9.20
N VAL A 96 4.71 3.88 9.59
CA VAL A 96 5.08 3.07 10.76
C VAL A 96 6.41 2.36 10.56
N LEU A 97 6.61 1.72 9.40
CA LEU A 97 7.83 0.98 9.10
C LEU A 97 9.04 1.92 9.02
N LEU A 98 8.90 3.08 8.37
CA LEU A 98 9.93 4.10 8.32
C LEU A 98 10.35 4.57 9.72
N TRP A 99 9.37 4.79 10.61
CA TRP A 99 9.65 5.20 11.99
C TRP A 99 10.29 4.07 12.83
N ALA A 100 9.93 2.81 12.58
CA ALA A 100 10.54 1.65 13.23
C ALA A 100 11.99 1.43 12.76
N GLU A 101 12.27 1.58 11.47
CA GLU A 101 13.62 1.54 10.90
C GLU A 101 14.52 2.60 11.51
N ALA A 102 14.05 3.85 11.59
CA ALA A 102 14.81 4.92 12.23
C ALA A 102 15.19 4.61 13.69
N GLN A 103 14.29 3.99 14.45
CA GLN A 103 14.57 3.56 15.82
C GLN A 103 15.60 2.42 15.88
N LEU A 104 15.56 1.48 14.94
CA LEU A 104 16.55 0.41 14.87
C LEU A 104 17.96 0.98 14.66
N GLU A 105 18.11 1.86 13.67
CA GLU A 105 19.39 2.48 13.34
C GLU A 105 19.96 3.32 14.50
N MET A 106 19.11 3.96 15.29
CA MET A 106 19.54 4.70 16.48
C MET A 106 19.93 3.81 17.67
N SER A 107 19.55 2.54 17.64
CA SER A 107 19.78 1.57 18.72
C SER A 107 20.91 0.58 18.43
N ALA A 108 21.50 0.63 17.22
CA ALA A 108 22.62 -0.19 16.76
C ALA A 108 23.97 0.51 17.03
#